data_AF-A0A835MGW3-F1
#
_entry.id   AF-A0A835MGW3-F1
#
_cell.length_a   1.000
_cell.length_b   1.000
_cell.length_c   1.000
_cell.angle_alpha   90.00
_cell.angle_beta   90.00
_cell.angle_gamma   90.00
#
_symmetry.space_group_name_H-M   'P 1'
#
loop_
_entity.id
_entity.type
_entity.pdbx_description
1 polymer ?
#
loop_
_entity_poly.entity_id
_entity_poly.type
_entity_poly.pdbx_seq_one_letter_code
_entity_poly.pdbx_strand_id
1 'polypeptide(L)' 'MANVPDVILNSGHRMPLVGFGTVTYPMAASDSIKSEIINGIKAGYRHFDTASLYQTDDAHQDRVLPALKNSLR' A
#
# COMPACT_ATOMS: atom_id res chain seq x y z
N MET A 1 7.47 7.29 13.93
CA MET A 1 6.50 6.34 13.34
C MET A 1 5.27 6.30 14.23
N ALA A 2 4.09 6.46 13.65
CA ALA A 2 2.85 6.31 14.41
C ALA A 2 2.68 4.84 14.81
N ASN A 3 2.28 4.58 16.06
CA ASN A 3 1.98 3.24 16.53
C ASN A 3 0.52 2.90 16.17
N VAL A 4 0.31 2.25 15.03
CA VAL A 4 -1.01 1.81 14.58
C VAL A 4 -1.31 0.46 15.24
N PRO A 5 -2.39 0.32 16.03
CA PRO A 5 -2.77 -0.96 16.62
C PRO A 5 -3.22 -1.97 15.56
N ASP A 6 -2.97 -3.24 15.83
CA ASP A 6 -3.47 -4.37 15.04
C ASP A 6 -4.78 -4.91 15.63
N VAL A 7 -5.60 -5.52 14.77
CA VAL A 7 -6.71 -6.41 15.17
C VAL A 7 -6.41 -7.86 14.77
N ILE A 8 -6.88 -8.82 15.56
CA ILE A 8 -6.87 -10.24 15.20
C ILE A 8 -8.19 -10.57 14.50
N LEU A 9 -8.11 -10.98 13.23
CA LEU A 9 -9.28 -11.43 12.47
C LEU A 9 -9.74 -12.80 12.99
N ASN A 10 -10.98 -13.18 12.67
CA ASN A 10 -11.50 -14.52 12.99
C ASN A 10 -10.68 -15.67 12.34
N SER A 11 -9.87 -15.36 11.33
CA SER A 11 -8.92 -16.28 10.70
C SER A 11 -7.60 -16.42 11.46
N GLY A 12 -7.40 -15.70 12.57
CA GLY A 12 -6.17 -15.68 13.36
C GLY A 12 -5.07 -14.74 12.82
N HIS A 13 -5.29 -14.10 11.67
CA HIS A 13 -4.31 -13.17 11.08
C HIS A 13 -4.38 -11.79 11.73
N ARG A 14 -3.22 -11.11 11.81
CA ARG A 14 -3.13 -9.72 12.25
C ARG A 14 -3.38 -8.76 11.08
N MET A 15 -4.14 -7.70 11.33
CA MET A 15 -4.37 -6.62 10.38
C MET A 15 -4.19 -5.26 11.06
N PRO A 16 -3.36 -4.34 10.53
CA PRO A 16 -3.30 -2.97 11.00
C PRO A 16 -4.66 -2.27 10.88
N LEU A 17 -5.10 -1.58 11.93
CA LEU A 17 -6.42 -0.93 11.95
C LEU A 17 -6.54 0.29 11.01
N VAL A 18 -5.42 0.80 10.48
CA VAL A 18 -5.40 1.89 9.50
C VAL A 18 -4.87 1.37 8.17
N GLY A 19 -5.71 1.44 7.15
CA GLY A 19 -5.40 1.07 5.77
C GLY A 19 -5.11 2.28 4.86
N PHE A 20 -4.35 2.04 3.80
CA PHE A 20 -4.10 2.98 2.70
C PHE A 20 -4.83 2.48 1.44
N GLY A 21 -5.87 3.20 0.98
CA GLY A 21 -6.58 2.85 -0.24
C GLY A 21 -5.85 3.30 -1.50
N THR A 22 -5.86 2.48 -2.56
CA THR A 22 -5.11 2.76 -3.81
C THR A 22 -5.96 3.25 -4.97
N VAL A 23 -7.27 3.40 -4.83
CA VAL A 23 -8.14 3.89 -5.92
C VAL A 23 -7.81 5.34 -6.28
N THR A 24 -7.77 5.65 -7.57
CA THR A 24 -7.55 6.99 -8.12
C THR A 24 -8.72 7.42 -9.00
N TYR A 25 -8.92 8.74 -9.12
CA TYR A 25 -9.90 9.33 -10.04
C TYR A 25 -9.24 10.42 -10.90
N PRO A 26 -9.40 10.40 -12.24
CA PRO A 26 -10.07 9.36 -13.02
C PRO A 26 -9.32 8.02 -12.92
N MET A 27 -10.05 6.91 -13.02
CA MET A 27 -9.44 5.57 -13.01
C MET A 27 -8.61 5.41 -14.29
N ALA A 28 -7.30 5.56 -14.16
CA ALA A 28 -6.34 5.39 -15.24
C ALA A 28 -5.11 4.65 -14.69
N ALA A 29 -4.46 3.87 -15.56
CA ALA A 29 -3.14 3.31 -15.28
C ALA A 29 -2.18 4.48 -15.01
N SER A 30 -1.91 4.74 -13.73
CA SER A 30 -1.07 5.83 -13.29
C SER A 30 0.23 5.25 -12.77
N ASP A 31 1.33 5.56 -13.46
CA ASP A 31 2.69 5.38 -12.95
C ASP A 31 2.89 6.12 -11.62
N SER A 32 1.99 7.05 -11.27
CA SER A 32 2.04 7.77 -9.99
C SER A 32 1.97 6.77 -8.84
N ILE A 33 0.97 5.87 -8.79
CA ILE A 33 0.53 5.16 -7.57
C ILE A 33 1.65 4.45 -6.81
N LYS A 34 2.67 3.99 -7.54
CA LYS A 34 3.88 3.38 -6.99
C LYS A 34 4.60 4.30 -6.01
N SER A 35 4.72 5.59 -6.36
CA SER A 35 5.36 6.62 -5.55
C SER A 35 4.56 6.92 -4.28
N GLU A 36 3.23 6.97 -4.36
CA GLU A 36 2.34 7.20 -3.22
C GLU A 36 2.36 5.99 -2.28
N ILE A 37 2.44 4.76 -2.80
CA ILE A 37 2.61 3.57 -1.96
C ILE A 37 3.94 3.61 -1.21
N ILE A 38 5.04 3.95 -1.88
CA ILE A 38 6.36 4.12 -1.22
C ILE A 38 6.28 5.19 -0.14
N ASN A 39 5.62 6.32 -0.42
CA ASN A 39 5.42 7.39 0.55
C ASN A 39 4.55 6.94 1.73
N GLY A 40 3.49 6.16 1.49
CA GLY A 40 2.66 5.55 2.52
C GLY A 40 3.48 4.61 3.43
N ILE A 41 4.33 3.77 2.85
CA ILE A 41 5.22 2.88 3.62
C ILE A 41 6.18 3.70 4.49
N LYS A 42 6.78 4.76 3.93
CA LYS A 42 7.67 5.70 4.65
C LYS A 42 6.94 6.44 5.78
N ALA A 43 5.68 6.81 5.56
CA ALA A 43 4.81 7.43 6.57
C ALA A 43 4.38 6.45 7.69
N GLY A 44 4.51 5.14 7.47
CA GLY A 44 4.24 4.10 8.47
C GLY A 44 3.05 3.20 8.17
N TYR A 45 2.36 3.36 7.03
CA TYR A 45 1.28 2.47 6.63
C TYR A 45 1.79 1.04 6.38
N ARG A 46 1.00 0.06 6.81
CA ARG A 46 1.31 -1.37 6.69
C ARG A 46 0.17 -2.20 6.10
N HIS A 47 -1.03 -1.64 6.02
CA HIS A 47 -2.17 -2.24 5.33
C HIS A 47 -2.49 -1.40 4.10
N PHE A 48 -2.49 -2.03 2.93
CA PHE A 48 -2.83 -1.40 1.65
C PHE A 48 -4.04 -2.11 1.06
N ASP A 49 -5.07 -1.35 0.74
CA ASP A 49 -6.31 -1.82 0.12
C ASP A 49 -6.26 -1.54 -1.38
N THR A 50 -6.44 -2.59 -2.19
CA THR A 50 -6.34 -2.55 -3.65
C THR A 50 -7.32 -3.54 -4.30
N ALA A 51 -7.60 -3.37 -5.58
CA ALA A 51 -8.44 -4.27 -6.35
C ALA A 51 -8.01 -4.28 -7.82
N SER A 52 -8.18 -5.41 -8.52
CA SER A 52 -7.90 -5.52 -9.96
C SER A 52 -8.70 -4.51 -10.79
N LEU A 53 -9.90 -4.13 -10.31
CA LEU A 53 -10.74 -3.10 -10.94
C LEU A 53 -10.05 -1.73 -10.99
N TYR A 54 -9.18 -1.41 -10.04
CA TYR A 54 -8.52 -0.11 -9.94
C TYR A 54 -7.48 0.10 -11.05
N GLN A 55 -7.12 -0.95 -11.80
CA GLN A 55 -6.07 -0.92 -12.83
C GLN A 55 -4.72 -0.40 -12.28
N THR A 56 -4.49 -0.58 -10.98
CA THR A 56 -3.25 -0.20 -10.29
C THR A 56 -2.30 -1.38 -10.22
N ASP A 57 -1.91 -1.96 -11.37
CA ASP A 57 -0.96 -3.09 -11.41
C ASP A 57 0.37 -2.76 -10.72
N ASP A 58 0.73 -1.47 -10.72
CA ASP A 58 1.90 -0.92 -10.03
C ASP A 58 1.84 -0.98 -8.51
N ALA A 59 0.65 -1.20 -7.94
CA ALA A 59 0.50 -1.46 -6.52
C ALA A 59 0.91 -2.88 -6.10
N HIS A 60 1.18 -3.77 -7.06
CA HIS A 60 1.61 -5.12 -6.77
C HIS A 60 2.96 -5.12 -6.02
N GLN A 61 3.07 -5.95 -4.98
CA GLN A 61 4.25 -6.01 -4.12
C GLN A 61 5.56 -6.21 -4.90
N ASP A 62 5.54 -6.99 -5.97
CA ASP A 62 6.71 -7.27 -6.82
C ASP A 62 7.25 -6.02 -7.53
N ARG A 63 6.39 -5.03 -7.78
CA ARG A 63 6.78 -3.76 -8.40
C ARG A 63 7.20 -2.72 -7.35
N VAL A 64 6.57 -2.74 -6.18
CA VAL A 64 6.82 -1.80 -5.07
C VAL A 64 8.10 -2.11 -4.31
N LEU A 65 8.34 -3.37 -3.94
CA LEU A 65 9.46 -3.77 -3.07
C LEU A 65 10.84 -3.39 -3.64
N PRO A 66 11.14 -3.59 -4.95
CA PRO A 66 12.42 -3.15 -5.52
C PRO A 66 12.61 -1.63 -5.45
N ALA A 67 11.55 -0.86 -5.73
CA ALA A 67 11.61 0.60 -5.69
C ALA A 67 11.73 1.14 -4.26
N LEU A 68 11.06 0.50 -3.30
CA LEU A 68 11.22 0.81 -1.88
C LEU A 68 12.68 0.62 -1.43
N LYS A 69 13.31 -0.52 -1.77
CA LYS A 69 14.73 -0.77 -1.44
C LYS A 69 15.66 0.31 -1.99
N ASN A 70 15.41 0.80 -3.20
CA ASN A 70 16.19 1.88 -3.79
C ASN A 70 15.95 3.24 -3.11
N SER A 71 14.77 3.43 -2.51
CA SER A 71 14.38 4.69 -1.85
C SER A 71 14.86 4.85 -0.40
N LEU A 72 15.51 3.81 0.15
CA LEU A 72 16.04 3.73 1.52
C LEU A 72 17.58 3.85 1.58
N ARG A 73 18.21 4.26 0.47
CA ARG A 73 19.65 4.55 0.39
C ARG A 73 19.95 5.97 0.81
#